data_AF-A0A7J6R1D8-F1
#
_entry.id   AF-A0A7J6R1D8-F1
#
_cell.length_a   1.000
_cell.length_b   1.000
_cell.length_c   1.000
_cell.angle_alpha   90.00
_cell.angle_beta   90.00
_cell.angle_gamma   90.00
#
_symmetry.space_group_name_H-M   'P 1'
#
loop_
_entity.id
_entity.type
_entity.pdbx_description
1 polymer ?
#
loop_
_entity_poly.entity_id
_entity_poly.type
_entity_poly.pdbx_seq_one_letter_code
_entity_poly.pdbx_strand_id
1 'polypeptide(L)'
;MLMLGQEPRQTTSNIGHLNRPSLSALIHGLNRHYYSIAISYKKNPLEQRMLLNLHKEKWQDGLRLRSYSDHDKHNSELMSNILKMTKGYNDFIRDETKLTEEEIVVKNAGK
;
A
#
# COMPACT_ATOMS: atom_id res chain seq x y z
N MET A 1 14.33 -18.54 45.88
CA MET A 1 12.90 -18.31 45.62
C MET A 1 12.78 -17.83 44.18
N LEU A 2 12.59 -18.76 43.24
CA LEU A 2 12.35 -18.45 41.84
C LEU A 2 11.04 -17.65 41.75
N MET A 3 11.11 -16.38 41.35
CA MET A 3 9.93 -15.59 41.00
C MET A 3 9.26 -16.20 39.76
N LEU A 4 8.52 -17.29 39.95
CA LEU A 4 7.67 -17.88 38.92
C LEU A 4 6.50 -16.94 38.66
N GLY A 5 6.51 -16.25 37.51
CA GLY A 5 5.35 -15.52 37.00
C GLY A 5 5.44 -13.99 37.04
N GLN A 6 6.53 -13.41 37.57
CA GLN A 6 6.76 -11.97 37.45
C GLN A 6 7.67 -11.69 36.24
N GLU A 7 7.26 -10.74 35.40
CA GLU A 7 8.07 -10.31 34.27
C GLU A 7 9.40 -9.75 34.81
N PRO A 8 10.56 -10.32 34.44
CA PRO A 8 11.85 -9.96 35.04
C PRO A 8 12.37 -8.58 34.61
N ARG A 9 11.65 -7.89 33.70
CA ARG A 9 12.05 -6.57 33.19
C ARG A 9 11.51 -5.47 34.10
N GLN A 10 12.36 -4.48 34.39
CA GLN A 10 11.93 -3.26 35.05
C GLN A 10 11.37 -2.28 33.99
N THR A 11 10.09 -1.91 34.13
CA THR A 11 9.46 -0.93 33.25
C THR A 11 9.86 0.49 33.67
N THR A 12 10.78 1.11 32.94
CA THR A 12 11.23 2.49 33.18
C THR A 12 10.58 3.50 32.24
N SER A 13 9.85 3.05 31.21
CA SER A 13 9.15 3.90 30.24
C SER A 13 7.88 3.24 29.69
N ASN A 14 6.96 4.03 29.13
CA ASN A 14 5.67 3.57 28.58
C ASN A 14 5.72 3.18 27.09
N ILE A 15 6.82 3.44 26.38
CA ILE A 15 6.95 3.30 24.92
C ILE A 15 6.77 1.84 24.44
N GLY A 16 7.27 0.87 25.21
CA GLY A 16 7.16 -0.56 24.87
C GLY A 16 5.73 -1.12 24.96
N HIS A 17 4.82 -0.45 25.68
CA HIS A 17 3.44 -0.90 25.88
C HIS A 17 2.45 -0.28 24.87
N LEU A 18 2.91 0.61 23.99
CA LEU A 18 2.05 1.30 23.03
C LEU A 18 1.61 0.38 21.87
N ASN A 19 2.42 -0.62 21.53
CA ASN A 19 2.16 -1.53 20.42
C ASN A 19 1.54 -2.83 20.94
N ARG A 20 0.29 -3.09 20.56
CA ARG A 20 -0.38 -4.35 20.89
C ARG A 20 0.32 -5.51 20.17
N PRO A 21 0.77 -6.55 20.90
CA PRO A 21 1.40 -7.70 20.27
C PRO A 21 0.39 -8.48 19.41
N SER A 22 0.89 -9.13 18.36
CA SER A 22 0.07 -10.02 17.54
C SER A 22 -0.31 -11.28 18.31
N LEU A 23 -1.49 -11.84 18.03
CA LEU A 23 -1.98 -13.05 18.69
C LEU A 23 -1.03 -14.23 18.46
N SER A 24 -0.49 -14.34 17.24
CA SER A 24 0.51 -15.35 16.90
C SER A 24 1.75 -15.23 17.78
N ALA A 25 2.31 -14.04 17.99
CA ALA A 25 3.50 -13.88 18.83
C ALA A 25 3.23 -14.28 20.29
N LEU A 26 2.03 -14.01 20.80
CA LEU A 26 1.62 -14.41 22.15
C LEU A 26 1.55 -15.94 22.28
N ILE A 27 0.94 -16.63 21.31
CA ILE A 27 0.88 -18.11 21.27
C ILE A 27 2.28 -18.71 21.26
N HIS A 28 3.20 -18.11 20.52
CA HIS A 28 4.58 -18.58 20.43
C HIS A 28 5.45 -18.18 21.63
N GLY A 29 4.90 -17.59 22.69
CA GLY A 29 5.62 -17.40 23.95
C GLY A 29 6.21 -15.99 24.20
N LEU A 30 5.74 -14.97 23.49
CA LEU A 30 6.01 -13.57 23.87
C LEU A 30 5.51 -13.29 25.31
N ASN A 31 6.31 -12.59 26.12
CA ASN A 31 6.11 -12.33 27.56
C ASN A 31 6.23 -13.56 28.47
N ARG A 32 6.69 -14.71 27.93
CA ARG A 32 7.02 -15.92 28.71
C ARG A 32 8.46 -16.38 28.46
N HIS A 33 8.79 -16.65 27.20
CA HIS A 33 10.09 -17.18 26.79
C HIS A 33 11.00 -16.10 26.19
N TYR A 34 10.41 -15.09 25.55
CA TYR A 34 11.13 -13.94 25.00
C TYR A 34 10.27 -12.68 25.07
N TYR A 35 10.87 -11.53 24.73
CA TYR A 35 10.24 -10.23 24.83
C TYR A 35 10.45 -9.38 23.57
N SER A 36 9.55 -8.40 23.38
CA SER A 36 9.64 -7.43 22.30
C SER A 36 10.47 -6.22 22.75
N ILE A 37 11.30 -5.69 21.85
CA ILE A 37 12.10 -4.49 22.07
C ILE A 37 11.67 -3.44 21.05
N ALA A 38 11.42 -2.22 21.52
CA ALA A 38 11.15 -1.10 20.63
C ALA A 38 12.44 -0.68 19.92
N ILE A 39 12.44 -0.70 18.59
CA ILE A 39 13.58 -0.30 17.76
C ILE A 39 13.26 1.04 17.11
N SER A 40 14.16 2.00 17.27
CA SER A 40 14.11 3.30 16.60
C SER A 40 15.32 3.47 15.69
N TYR A 41 15.14 4.15 14.56
CA TYR A 41 16.21 4.46 13.63
C TYR A 41 16.67 5.91 13.80
N LYS A 42 17.99 6.13 13.86
CA LYS A 42 18.57 7.47 13.78
C LYS A 42 18.67 7.86 12.31
N LYS A 43 17.99 8.94 11.93
CA LYS A 43 17.99 9.46 10.56
C LYS A 43 18.93 10.65 10.46
N ASN A 44 19.99 10.55 9.66
CA ASN A 44 20.86 11.68 9.37
C ASN A 44 20.26 12.52 8.22
N PRO A 45 20.19 13.86 8.33
CA PRO A 45 19.76 14.72 7.23
C PRO A 45 20.49 14.46 5.90
N LEU A 46 21.79 14.10 5.94
CA LEU A 46 22.58 13.82 4.75
C LEU A 46 22.14 12.50 4.07
N GLU A 47 21.96 11.43 4.85
CA GLU A 47 21.49 10.13 4.36
C GLU A 47 20.08 10.24 3.80
N GLN A 48 19.20 11.00 4.47
CA GLN A 48 17.84 11.24 3.98
C GLN A 48 17.85 11.96 2.63
N ARG A 49 18.69 13.00 2.46
CA ARG A 49 18.85 13.69 1.16
C ARG A 49 19.39 12.76 0.08
N MET A 50 20.38 11.92 0.41
CA MET A 50 20.94 10.93 -0.51
C MET A 50 19.88 9.93 -0.97
N LEU A 51 19.14 9.34 -0.03
CA LEU A 51 18.08 8.37 -0.33
C LEU A 51 16.92 8.98 -1.12
N LEU A 52 16.53 10.22 -0.79
CA LEU A 52 15.51 10.95 -1.55
C LEU A 52 15.93 11.23 -3.00
N ASN A 53 17.22 11.25 -3.30
CA ASN A 53 17.71 11.47 -4.66
C ASN A 53 17.75 10.19 -5.51
N LEU A 54 17.57 8.99 -4.93
CA LEU A 54 17.71 7.73 -5.64
C LEU A 54 16.63 7.51 -6.71
N HIS A 55 15.40 7.98 -6.47
CA HIS A 55 14.25 7.78 -7.35
C HIS A 55 13.77 9.06 -8.03
N LYS A 56 14.59 10.12 -8.06
CA LYS A 56 14.22 11.32 -8.79
C LYS A 56 14.32 11.07 -10.28
N GLU A 57 13.27 11.43 -11.00
CA GLU A 57 13.32 11.51 -12.45
C GLU A 57 14.49 12.40 -12.85
N LYS A 58 15.29 11.93 -13.80
CA LYS A 58 16.45 12.72 -14.25
C LYS A 58 15.90 13.82 -15.14
N TRP A 59 16.38 15.05 -14.99
CA TRP A 59 15.95 16.18 -15.84
C TRP A 59 16.05 15.86 -17.35
N GLN A 60 17.03 15.03 -17.73
CA GLN A 60 17.24 14.55 -19.09
C GLN A 60 16.12 13.64 -19.62
N ASP A 61 15.32 12.99 -18.76
CA ASP A 61 14.23 12.13 -19.21
C ASP A 61 13.14 12.93 -19.93
N GLY A 62 12.96 14.22 -19.60
CA GLY A 62 12.09 15.15 -20.35
C GLY A 62 12.67 15.60 -21.70
N LEU A 63 13.99 15.47 -21.91
CA LEU A 63 14.66 15.81 -23.17
C LEU A 63 14.82 14.59 -24.08
N ARG A 64 14.60 13.38 -23.56
CA ARG A 64 14.69 12.14 -24.34
C ARG A 64 13.38 11.93 -25.09
N LEU A 65 13.47 12.00 -26.41
CA LEU A 65 12.38 11.60 -27.29
C LEU A 65 12.19 10.07 -27.16
N ARG A 66 10.95 9.65 -26.94
CA ARG A 66 10.57 8.22 -27.03
C ARG A 66 10.57 7.81 -28.50
N SER A 67 10.75 6.52 -28.76
CA SER A 67 10.58 5.98 -30.12
C SER A 67 9.18 6.28 -30.64
N TYR A 68 9.10 6.91 -31.82
CA TYR A 68 7.81 7.24 -32.45
C TYR A 68 6.97 5.98 -32.69
N SER A 69 7.58 4.86 -33.07
CA SER A 69 6.87 3.59 -33.27
C SER A 69 6.22 3.08 -31.98
N ASP A 70 6.90 3.22 -30.84
CA ASP A 70 6.37 2.77 -29.56
C ASP A 70 5.27 3.71 -29.06
N HIS A 71 5.41 5.01 -29.31
CA HIS A 71 4.36 6.00 -29.02
C HIS A 71 3.11 5.70 -29.84
N ASP A 72 3.25 5.47 -31.15
CA ASP A 72 2.12 5.18 -32.04
C ASP A 72 1.39 3.90 -31.65
N LYS A 73 2.14 2.84 -31.30
CA LYS A 73 1.56 1.59 -30.76
C LYS A 73 0.80 1.83 -29.48
N HIS A 74 1.40 2.54 -28.52
CA HIS A 74 0.75 2.85 -27.25
C HIS A 74 -0.53 3.68 -27.46
N ASN A 75 -0.49 4.68 -28.34
CA ASN A 75 -1.66 5.50 -28.66
C ASN A 75 -2.75 4.68 -29.36
N SER A 76 -2.39 3.82 -30.30
CA SER A 76 -3.37 2.93 -30.96
C SER A 76 -4.01 1.96 -29.97
N GLU A 77 -3.24 1.39 -29.04
CA GLU A 77 -3.75 0.52 -27.99
C GLU A 77 -4.66 1.27 -27.02
N LEU A 78 -4.25 2.48 -26.60
CA LEU A 78 -5.05 3.36 -25.76
C LEU A 78 -6.39 3.71 -26.42
N MET A 79 -6.39 4.09 -27.70
CA MET A 79 -7.61 4.38 -28.46
C MET A 79 -8.53 3.15 -28.58
N SER A 80 -7.95 1.97 -28.80
CA SER A 80 -8.72 0.72 -28.80
C SER A 80 -9.37 0.44 -27.44
N ASN A 81 -8.65 0.67 -26.35
CA ASN A 81 -9.16 0.50 -24.99
C ASN A 81 -10.25 1.53 -24.67
N ILE A 82 -10.08 2.79 -25.06
CA ILE A 82 -11.11 3.83 -24.90
C ILE A 82 -12.38 3.46 -25.67
N LEU A 83 -12.24 2.94 -26.89
CA LEU A 83 -13.39 2.51 -27.69
C LEU A 83 -14.13 1.34 -27.04
N LYS A 84 -13.41 0.36 -26.46
CA LYS A 84 -14.01 -0.73 -25.69
C LYS A 84 -14.74 -0.21 -24.44
N MET A 85 -14.11 0.69 -23.68
CA MET A 85 -14.71 1.29 -22.49
C MET A 85 -15.94 2.12 -22.84
N THR A 86 -15.91 2.88 -23.94
CA THR A 86 -17.04 3.69 -24.41
C THR A 86 -18.22 2.82 -24.83
N LYS A 87 -17.99 1.70 -25.52
CA LYS A 87 -19.03 0.72 -25.84
C LYS A 87 -19.64 0.12 -24.57
N GLY A 88 -18.79 -0.32 -23.65
CA GLY A 88 -19.23 -0.83 -22.35
C GLY A 88 -20.07 0.20 -21.60
N TYR A 89 -19.60 1.44 -21.53
CA TYR A 89 -20.31 2.55 -20.88
C TYR A 89 -21.68 2.84 -21.52
N ASN A 90 -21.79 2.80 -22.84
CA ASN A 90 -23.06 2.95 -23.54
C ASN A 90 -24.03 1.80 -23.17
N ASP A 91 -23.53 0.57 -23.08
CA ASP A 91 -24.34 -0.57 -22.64
C ASP A 91 -24.73 -0.46 -21.16
N PHE A 92 -23.85 0.06 -20.30
CA PHE A 92 -24.18 0.37 -18.90
C PHE A 92 -25.31 1.40 -18.79
N ILE A 93 -25.26 2.51 -19.53
CA ILE A 93 -26.34 3.52 -19.53
C ILE A 93 -27.68 2.90 -19.98
N ARG A 94 -27.64 2.05 -21.01
CA ARG A 94 -28.84 1.34 -21.50
C ARG A 94 -29.42 0.38 -20.46
N ASP A 95 -28.58 -0.22 -19.63
CA ASP A 95 -29.01 -1.06 -18.52
C ASP A 95 -29.54 -0.22 -17.35
N GLU A 96 -28.90 0.90 -17.02
CA GLU A 96 -29.32 1.80 -15.93
C GLU A 96 -30.73 2.36 -16.15
N THR A 97 -31.13 2.63 -17.40
CA THR A 97 -32.51 3.06 -17.71
C THR A 97 -33.60 2.03 -17.36
N LYS A 98 -33.22 0.77 -17.07
CA LYS A 98 -34.15 -0.32 -16.77
C LYS A 98 -34.16 -0.76 -15.30
N LEU A 99 -33.16 -0.35 -14.51
CA LEU A 99 -32.96 -0.83 -13.13
C LEU A 99 -33.19 0.32 -12.12
N THR A 100 -33.52 -0.06 -10.88
CA THR A 100 -33.63 0.89 -9.77
C THR A 100 -32.26 1.17 -9.11
N GLU A 101 -32.15 2.28 -8.38
CA GLU A 101 -30.88 2.76 -7.81
C GLU A 101 -30.24 1.76 -6.82
N GLU A 102 -31.04 1.06 -6.02
CA GLU A 102 -30.57 0.04 -5.06
C GLU A 102 -30.02 -1.21 -5.76
N GLU A 103 -30.64 -1.62 -6.87
CA GLU A 103 -30.19 -2.76 -7.67
C GLU A 103 -28.89 -2.46 -8.43
N ILE A 104 -28.68 -1.19 -8.83
CA ILE A 104 -27.44 -0.72 -9.46
C ILE A 104 -26.27 -0.81 -8.48
N VAL A 105 -26.46 -0.38 -7.22
CA VAL A 105 -25.43 -0.46 -6.17
C VAL A 105 -24.99 -1.90 -5.93
N VAL A 106 -25.94 -2.83 -5.87
CA VAL A 106 -25.64 -4.26 -5.69
C VAL A 106 -24.98 -4.86 -6.94
N LYS A 107 -25.42 -4.50 -8.16
CA LYS A 107 -24.83 -4.98 -9.43
C LYS A 107 -23.41 -4.47 -9.67
N ASN A 108 -23.08 -3.28 -9.18
CA ASN A 108 -21.75 -2.69 -9.31
C ASN A 108 -20.76 -3.16 -8.22
N ALA A 109 -21.24 -3.83 -7.18
CA ALA A 109 -20.38 -4.43 -6.17
C ALA A 109 -19.67 -5.68 -6.73
N GLY A 110 -18.42 -5.52 -7.19
CA GLY A 110 -17.56 -6.63 -7.63
C GLY A 110 -17.08 -6.57 -9.09
N LYS A 111 -17.28 -5.45 -9.80
CA LYS A 111 -16.59 -5.14 -11.06
C LYS A 111 -15.33 -4.31 -10.84
#